data_AF-A0A935P754-F1
#
_entry.id   AF-A0A935P754-F1
#
_cell.length_a   1.000
_cell.length_b   1.000
_cell.length_c   1.000
_cell.angle_alpha   90.00
_cell.angle_beta   90.00
_cell.angle_gamma   90.00
#
_symmetry.space_group_name_H-M   'P 1'
#
loop_
_entity.id
_entity.type
_entity.pdbx_description
1 polymer ?
#
loop_
_entity_poly.entity_id
_entity_poly.type
_entity_poly.pdbx_seq_one_letter_code
_entity_poly.pdbx_strand_id
1 'polypeptide(L)'
;MMRRLLLSATWALVFTAASAGAVLAAPAASQPVPGGQTASKAAPKALPVAPPVERRLWSDAFEASSFLWNDWNRFQENYHPNYVGDDDPKTGWVEGVDGSGAGQWLRMGVTPLENTSRVRLRIRNGYQKSGALYKANARAKDVVVKLLPSGKELSIKLTDSLGWQEVVIEQAPSVIRQIELGIVSVYEGTKYADLVISDIQVFATSLTRDNPAFEKSKRQNLLDWRKARLAAAKLFKAGRAGELPLHSSYRAIPQELDGAVRKEQKERDGGLEGILHMAAADPGFAPWREALAIALELAADLEVMTPAQVSPVDTTSLPAVDGFVETDLGAAAEGYAQEGVLRLPLLGHVSAFSADKLRVLDQKGRGVAAYREDAWGKACRDAAWVKRAKASEATAPDRVVGLLVSRCGEYEGREGTVTVRADQLMVFGKDGKLLLVAGVGYVDAYRWEAGGKIAGGRSMQSDSTVELVKGQLAQK
;
A
#
# COMPACT_ATOMS: atom_id res chain seq x y z
N MET A 1 7.16 -59.17 28.54
CA MET A 1 8.24 -59.42 29.53
C MET A 1 8.90 -58.09 29.88
N MET A 2 9.38 -57.94 31.13
CA MET A 2 10.24 -56.85 31.70
C MET A 2 9.88 -55.39 31.30
N ARG A 3 9.25 -54.57 32.16
CA ARG A 3 9.63 -54.00 33.47
C ARG A 3 10.46 -52.70 33.40
N ARG A 4 9.86 -51.67 34.01
CA ARG A 4 10.38 -50.35 34.43
C ARG A 4 11.81 -50.37 34.98
N LEU A 5 12.49 -49.22 34.87
CA LEU A 5 13.10 -48.57 36.03
C LEU A 5 13.03 -47.03 35.90
N LEU A 6 12.82 -46.32 37.02
CA LEU A 6 12.94 -44.86 37.11
C LEU A 6 14.38 -44.50 37.51
N LEU A 7 14.81 -43.27 37.20
CA LEU A 7 15.72 -42.53 38.08
C LEU A 7 15.60 -41.01 37.88
N SER A 8 15.19 -40.32 38.94
CA SER A 8 15.23 -38.88 39.10
C SER A 8 16.56 -38.45 39.71
N ALA A 9 17.12 -37.31 39.28
CA ALA A 9 18.26 -36.69 39.96
C ALA A 9 18.10 -35.16 40.02
N THR A 10 17.65 -34.68 41.18
CA THR A 10 17.64 -33.26 41.56
C THR A 10 19.08 -32.79 41.80
N TRP A 11 19.44 -31.60 41.32
CA TRP A 11 20.69 -30.93 41.73
C TRP A 11 20.36 -29.74 42.64
N ALA A 12 20.72 -29.87 43.92
CA ALA A 12 20.78 -28.78 44.87
C ALA A 12 22.23 -28.34 45.02
N LEU A 13 22.50 -27.04 44.91
CA LEU A 13 23.82 -26.47 45.16
C LEU A 13 23.78 -25.67 46.46
N VAL A 14 24.65 -26.08 47.38
CA VAL A 14 24.69 -25.62 48.77
C VAL A 14 25.48 -24.31 48.86
N PHE A 15 24.89 -23.30 49.52
CA PHE A 15 25.61 -22.11 49.95
C PHE A 15 26.54 -22.43 51.13
N THR A 16 27.77 -21.93 51.09
CA THR A 16 28.61 -21.75 52.29
C THR A 16 28.82 -20.27 52.53
N ALA A 17 28.49 -19.83 53.75
CA ALA A 17 28.61 -18.44 54.18
C ALA A 17 29.92 -18.19 54.94
N ALA A 18 30.42 -16.95 54.88
CA ALA A 18 31.39 -16.41 55.82
C ALA A 18 30.81 -15.11 56.42
N SER A 19 30.96 -14.94 57.73
CA SER A 19 30.16 -14.00 58.54
C SER A 19 30.99 -13.13 59.48
N ALA A 20 30.65 -11.84 59.57
CA ALA A 20 30.81 -10.96 60.73
C ALA A 20 29.83 -9.78 60.50
N GLY A 21 28.76 -9.57 61.28
CA GLY A 21 28.75 -8.99 62.62
C GLY A 21 28.44 -7.47 62.51
N ALA A 22 27.63 -6.79 63.34
CA ALA A 22 26.71 -7.14 64.43
C ALA A 22 25.65 -5.98 64.52
N VAL A 23 24.63 -5.91 65.38
CA VAL A 23 24.22 -6.68 66.58
C VAL A 23 22.68 -6.64 66.72
N LEU A 24 22.10 -7.16 67.81
CA LEU A 24 20.65 -7.28 68.08
C LEU A 24 20.05 -6.09 68.86
N ALA A 25 18.76 -5.79 68.61
CA ALA A 25 17.79 -5.33 69.61
C ALA A 25 16.36 -5.70 69.19
N ALA A 26 15.49 -6.02 70.16
CA ALA A 26 14.16 -6.63 69.95
C ALA A 26 13.01 -5.58 69.93
N PRO A 27 11.76 -5.95 69.55
CA PRO A 27 10.72 -4.98 69.19
C PRO A 27 9.81 -4.55 70.36
N ALA A 28 9.15 -3.40 70.18
CA ALA A 28 7.99 -2.99 70.96
C ALA A 28 6.99 -2.25 70.05
N ALA A 29 5.68 -2.39 70.33
CA ALA A 29 4.61 -1.89 69.47
C ALA A 29 3.97 -0.59 69.99
N SER A 30 3.29 0.09 69.05
CA SER A 30 1.97 0.75 69.21
C SER A 30 1.87 2.29 69.09
N GLN A 31 0.65 2.68 68.68
CA GLN A 31 -0.02 3.99 68.66
C GLN A 31 0.07 4.86 67.36
N PRO A 32 -1.05 5.48 66.95
CA PRO A 32 -1.21 6.12 65.62
C PRO A 32 -1.03 7.64 65.64
N VAL A 33 -0.92 8.24 64.45
CA VAL A 33 -0.86 9.70 64.23
C VAL A 33 -1.99 10.13 63.26
N PRO A 34 -2.64 11.31 63.43
CA PRO A 34 -3.96 11.58 62.86
C PRO A 34 -3.97 11.94 61.37
N GLY A 35 -5.15 11.80 60.75
CA GLY A 35 -5.34 12.01 59.31
C GLY A 35 -5.25 13.48 58.86
N GLY A 36 -4.51 13.72 57.78
CA GLY A 36 -4.64 14.91 56.94
C GLY A 36 -5.63 14.65 55.81
N GLN A 37 -6.66 15.48 55.68
CA GLN A 37 -7.60 15.42 54.57
C GLN A 37 -6.92 15.90 53.27
N THR A 38 -6.64 14.99 52.35
CA THR A 38 -6.24 15.36 50.98
C THR A 38 -7.49 15.77 50.20
N ALA A 39 -7.58 17.06 49.86
CA ALA A 39 -8.66 17.56 49.03
C ALA A 39 -8.69 16.82 47.68
N SER A 40 -9.80 16.14 47.38
CA SER A 40 -9.99 15.46 46.11
C SER A 40 -9.97 16.48 44.97
N LYS A 41 -8.90 16.46 44.18
CA LYS A 41 -8.72 17.30 43.00
C LYS A 41 -9.78 16.89 41.99
N ALA A 42 -10.83 17.71 41.83
CA ALA A 42 -11.95 17.41 40.96
C ALA A 42 -11.45 17.03 39.55
N ALA A 43 -11.93 15.90 39.04
CA ALA A 43 -11.61 15.46 37.68
C ALA A 43 -12.02 16.56 36.68
N PRO A 44 -11.20 16.84 35.64
CA PRO A 44 -11.55 17.85 34.66
C PRO A 44 -12.89 17.47 34.02
N LYS A 45 -13.85 18.41 34.11
CA LYS A 45 -15.20 18.25 33.58
C LYS A 45 -15.09 17.96 32.08
N ALA A 46 -15.46 16.75 31.66
CA ALA A 46 -15.37 16.33 30.27
C ALA A 46 -16.07 17.38 29.38
N LEU A 47 -15.36 17.84 28.35
CA LEU A 47 -15.95 18.73 27.35
C LEU A 47 -17.15 17.99 26.71
N PRO A 48 -18.27 18.69 26.45
CA PRO A 48 -19.43 18.06 25.82
C PRO A 48 -19.01 17.51 24.47
N VAL A 49 -19.12 16.20 24.31
CA VAL A 49 -18.85 15.50 23.06
C VAL A 49 -19.79 16.08 22.00
N ALA A 50 -19.23 16.59 20.90
CA ALA A 50 -20.03 17.14 19.81
C ALA A 50 -20.99 16.06 19.27
N PRO A 51 -22.22 16.42 18.85
CA PRO A 51 -23.19 15.44 18.37
C PRO A 51 -22.64 14.69 17.14
N PRO A 52 -23.03 13.41 16.93
CA PRO A 52 -22.67 12.67 15.73
C PRO A 52 -23.15 13.41 14.47
N VAL A 53 -22.30 13.48 13.45
CA VAL A 53 -22.61 14.13 12.16
C VAL A 53 -22.46 13.12 11.03
N GLU A 54 -23.48 13.00 10.18
CA GLU A 54 -23.39 12.22 8.94
C GLU A 54 -22.52 12.96 7.92
N ARG A 55 -21.53 12.26 7.34
CA ARG A 55 -20.66 12.77 6.27
C ARG A 55 -20.57 11.75 5.14
N ARG A 56 -20.44 12.22 3.89
CA ARG A 56 -20.01 11.36 2.79
C ARG A 56 -18.54 11.00 3.00
N LEU A 57 -18.23 9.72 2.87
CA LEU A 57 -16.86 9.22 2.78
C LEU A 57 -16.53 8.88 1.33
N TRP A 58 -15.35 9.28 0.87
CA TRP A 58 -14.78 8.91 -0.41
C TRP A 58 -13.80 7.76 -0.25
N SER A 59 -13.69 6.99 -1.33
CA SER A 59 -12.74 5.91 -1.47
C SER A 59 -12.02 6.07 -2.80
N ASP A 60 -10.72 5.85 -2.76
CA ASP A 60 -9.80 5.67 -3.88
C ASP A 60 -9.31 4.21 -3.97
N ALA A 61 -9.80 3.35 -3.07
CA ALA A 61 -9.38 1.96 -2.90
C ALA A 61 -10.61 1.03 -2.88
N PHE A 62 -10.98 0.52 -4.06
CA PHE A 62 -11.99 -0.51 -4.23
C PHE A 62 -11.32 -1.83 -4.62
N GLU A 63 -11.64 -2.89 -3.88
CA GLU A 63 -11.24 -4.28 -4.16
C GLU A 63 -12.47 -5.06 -4.66
N ALA A 64 -12.25 -6.15 -5.40
CA ALA A 64 -13.29 -7.13 -5.68
C ALA A 64 -12.72 -8.54 -5.80
N SER A 65 -13.60 -9.52 -5.57
CA SER A 65 -13.42 -10.94 -5.92
C SER A 65 -12.86 -11.18 -7.33
N SER A 66 -13.35 -10.42 -8.31
CA SER A 66 -12.91 -10.45 -9.71
C SER A 66 -13.34 -9.15 -10.41
N PHE A 67 -12.86 -8.91 -11.63
CA PHE A 67 -13.49 -7.96 -12.56
C PHE A 67 -13.27 -8.41 -14.00
N LEU A 68 -14.19 -8.03 -14.91
CA LEU A 68 -14.09 -8.40 -16.32
C LEU A 68 -12.86 -7.74 -16.94
N TRP A 69 -11.92 -8.55 -17.44
CA TRP A 69 -10.70 -8.07 -18.08
C TRP A 69 -10.43 -8.80 -19.39
N ASN A 70 -10.56 -8.09 -20.50
CA ASN A 70 -10.42 -8.59 -21.87
C ASN A 70 -9.76 -7.54 -22.78
N ASP A 71 -9.63 -7.82 -24.08
CA ASP A 71 -9.00 -6.91 -25.05
C ASP A 71 -9.65 -5.51 -25.13
N TRP A 72 -10.94 -5.37 -24.82
CA TRP A 72 -11.66 -4.09 -24.87
C TRP A 72 -11.32 -3.17 -23.70
N ASN A 73 -10.89 -3.72 -22.56
CA ASN A 73 -10.47 -2.97 -21.38
C ASN A 73 -9.09 -3.39 -20.85
N ARG A 74 -8.18 -3.75 -21.77
CA ARG A 74 -6.83 -4.27 -21.45
C ARG A 74 -6.00 -3.39 -20.51
N PHE A 75 -6.29 -2.09 -20.43
CA PHE A 75 -5.59 -1.10 -19.60
C PHE A 75 -6.44 -0.64 -18.40
N GLN A 76 -7.46 -1.42 -18.06
CA GLN A 76 -8.49 -1.11 -17.06
C GLN A 76 -9.23 0.21 -17.35
N GLU A 77 -9.38 0.57 -18.62
CA GLU A 77 -10.12 1.78 -19.02
C GLU A 77 -11.63 1.73 -18.75
N ASN A 78 -12.15 0.56 -18.33
CA ASN A 78 -13.51 0.32 -17.83
C ASN A 78 -13.51 -0.91 -16.89
N TYR A 79 -14.62 -1.14 -16.18
CA TYR A 79 -14.98 -2.38 -15.46
C TYR A 79 -14.24 -2.70 -14.15
N HIS A 80 -13.11 -2.06 -13.87
CA HIS A 80 -12.39 -2.18 -12.59
C HIS A 80 -13.26 -1.71 -11.38
N PRO A 81 -13.11 -2.29 -10.18
CA PRO A 81 -13.87 -1.89 -8.98
C PRO A 81 -13.89 -0.39 -8.67
N ASN A 82 -12.78 0.32 -8.92
CA ASN A 82 -12.69 1.78 -8.71
C ASN A 82 -13.75 2.61 -9.46
N TYR A 83 -14.29 2.12 -10.57
CA TYR A 83 -15.36 2.85 -11.28
C TYR A 83 -16.65 2.98 -10.45
N VAL A 84 -16.84 2.15 -9.41
CA VAL A 84 -17.98 2.25 -8.49
C VAL A 84 -17.95 3.52 -7.63
N GLY A 85 -16.81 4.19 -7.49
CA GLY A 85 -16.67 5.41 -6.68
C GLY A 85 -16.74 6.73 -7.46
N ASP A 86 -16.76 6.71 -8.79
CA ASP A 86 -16.46 7.89 -9.61
C ASP A 86 -17.65 8.85 -9.86
N ASP A 87 -18.84 8.49 -9.34
CA ASP A 87 -20.14 9.17 -9.50
C ASP A 87 -20.73 9.19 -10.95
N ASP A 88 -20.09 8.51 -11.92
CA ASP A 88 -20.51 8.45 -13.33
C ASP A 88 -21.35 7.18 -13.62
N PRO A 89 -22.68 7.26 -13.75
CA PRO A 89 -23.53 6.08 -13.98
C PRO A 89 -23.29 5.39 -15.34
N LYS A 90 -22.37 5.89 -16.16
CA LYS A 90 -21.96 5.31 -17.44
C LYS A 90 -20.75 4.38 -17.31
N THR A 91 -20.09 4.36 -16.16
CA THR A 91 -19.05 3.40 -15.78
C THR A 91 -19.65 2.37 -14.82
N GLY A 92 -18.81 1.61 -14.12
CA GLY A 92 -19.21 0.61 -13.15
C GLY A 92 -18.21 -0.54 -13.05
N TRP A 93 -18.26 -1.27 -11.95
CA TRP A 93 -17.64 -2.58 -11.82
C TRP A 93 -18.44 -3.60 -12.60
N VAL A 94 -17.75 -4.44 -13.37
CA VAL A 94 -18.30 -5.67 -13.96
C VAL A 94 -17.46 -6.81 -13.40
N GLU A 95 -18.09 -7.83 -12.84
CA GLU A 95 -17.35 -9.02 -12.37
C GLU A 95 -16.75 -9.83 -13.53
N GLY A 96 -15.76 -10.67 -13.24
CA GLY A 96 -14.95 -11.34 -14.25
C GLY A 96 -15.05 -12.86 -14.28
N VAL A 97 -16.00 -13.48 -13.56
CA VAL A 97 -16.13 -14.94 -13.54
C VAL A 97 -16.99 -15.44 -14.71
N ASP A 98 -17.17 -16.75 -14.79
CA ASP A 98 -18.16 -17.38 -15.66
C ASP A 98 -19.47 -17.59 -14.88
N GLY A 99 -20.60 -17.31 -15.52
CA GLY A 99 -21.91 -17.32 -14.87
C GLY A 99 -22.42 -15.91 -14.59
N SER A 100 -23.31 -15.77 -13.61
CA SER A 100 -24.11 -14.56 -13.39
C SER A 100 -23.63 -13.63 -12.27
N GLY A 101 -22.38 -13.78 -11.82
CA GLY A 101 -21.80 -12.98 -10.74
C GLY A 101 -22.31 -13.27 -9.31
N ALA A 102 -23.14 -14.29 -9.12
CA ALA A 102 -23.50 -14.74 -7.77
C ALA A 102 -22.27 -15.26 -7.00
N GLY A 103 -22.19 -14.94 -5.71
CA GLY A 103 -21.04 -15.22 -4.84
C GLY A 103 -19.86 -14.23 -4.98
N GLN A 104 -19.91 -13.31 -5.95
CA GLN A 104 -18.90 -12.24 -6.06
C GLN A 104 -19.08 -11.19 -4.96
N TRP A 105 -18.03 -10.43 -4.67
CA TRP A 105 -18.02 -9.34 -3.70
C TRP A 105 -17.20 -8.13 -4.18
N LEU A 106 -17.58 -6.96 -3.67
CA LEU A 106 -16.86 -5.68 -3.72
C LEU A 106 -16.49 -5.25 -2.29
N ARG A 107 -15.31 -4.66 -2.08
CA ARG A 107 -14.91 -4.05 -0.80
C ARG A 107 -14.39 -2.63 -1.02
N MET A 108 -14.77 -1.74 -0.13
CA MET A 108 -14.50 -0.30 -0.19
C MET A 108 -13.65 0.10 1.01
N GLY A 109 -12.42 0.58 0.78
CA GLY A 109 -11.61 1.22 1.83
C GLY A 109 -12.17 2.60 2.16
N VAL A 110 -12.48 2.87 3.42
CA VAL A 110 -13.06 4.14 3.88
C VAL A 110 -12.16 4.80 4.92
N THR A 111 -12.19 6.13 4.98
CA THR A 111 -11.44 6.91 5.96
C THR A 111 -11.79 6.44 7.38
N PRO A 112 -10.82 5.99 8.20
CA PRO A 112 -11.14 5.41 9.49
C PRO A 112 -11.80 6.40 10.43
N LEU A 113 -13.06 6.17 10.79
CA LEU A 113 -13.83 7.00 11.73
C LEU A 113 -14.18 6.19 12.97
N GLU A 114 -13.78 6.70 14.14
CA GLU A 114 -14.11 6.10 15.44
C GLU A 114 -15.55 6.41 15.83
N ASN A 115 -16.11 5.62 16.75
CA ASN A 115 -17.45 5.82 17.28
C ASN A 115 -18.53 6.01 16.19
N THR A 116 -18.36 5.35 15.04
CA THR A 116 -19.32 5.34 13.95
C THR A 116 -20.48 4.44 14.34
N SER A 117 -21.68 5.02 14.53
CA SER A 117 -22.88 4.26 14.92
C SER A 117 -23.74 3.86 13.72
N ARG A 118 -23.72 4.64 12.64
CA ARG A 118 -24.54 4.43 11.45
C ARG A 118 -23.70 4.54 10.18
N VAL A 119 -23.94 3.64 9.25
CA VAL A 119 -23.45 3.73 7.87
C VAL A 119 -24.64 3.66 6.92
N ARG A 120 -24.66 4.54 5.92
CA ARG A 120 -25.68 4.58 4.87
C ARG A 120 -25.00 4.49 3.52
N LEU A 121 -25.37 3.48 2.73
CA LEU A 121 -24.95 3.33 1.35
C LEU A 121 -26.04 3.85 0.41
N ARG A 122 -25.62 4.45 -0.69
CA ARG A 122 -26.47 4.67 -1.87
C ARG A 122 -25.88 3.86 -3.01
N ILE A 123 -26.66 3.00 -3.65
CA ILE A 123 -26.20 2.04 -4.66
C ILE A 123 -26.96 2.26 -5.97
N ARG A 124 -26.23 2.34 -7.10
CA ARG A 124 -26.80 2.23 -8.45
C ARG A 124 -26.52 0.81 -8.97
N ASN A 125 -27.49 -0.06 -8.71
CA ASN A 125 -27.47 -1.46 -9.13
C ASN A 125 -27.59 -1.59 -10.67
N GLY A 126 -26.95 -2.59 -11.28
CA GLY A 126 -26.97 -2.81 -12.74
C GLY A 126 -26.15 -1.80 -13.54
N TYR A 127 -26.06 -1.98 -14.86
CA TYR A 127 -25.31 -1.08 -15.74
C TYR A 127 -26.15 0.13 -16.19
N GLN A 128 -26.00 1.26 -15.52
CA GLN A 128 -26.91 2.40 -15.66
C GLN A 128 -26.60 3.34 -16.84
N LYS A 129 -25.57 2.99 -17.64
CA LYS A 129 -25.15 3.71 -18.86
C LYS A 129 -26.28 3.90 -19.86
N SER A 130 -27.22 2.97 -19.92
CA SER A 130 -28.50 3.11 -20.63
C SER A 130 -29.52 2.09 -20.11
N GLY A 131 -30.82 2.36 -20.28
CA GLY A 131 -31.86 1.39 -19.94
C GLY A 131 -31.81 0.08 -20.74
N ALA A 132 -31.13 0.08 -21.89
CA ALA A 132 -30.87 -1.14 -22.67
C ALA A 132 -29.78 -2.00 -22.02
N LEU A 133 -28.65 -1.40 -21.63
CA LEU A 133 -27.56 -2.10 -20.94
C LEU A 133 -27.98 -2.60 -19.54
N TYR A 134 -28.78 -1.81 -18.82
CA TYR A 134 -29.35 -2.22 -17.53
C TYR A 134 -30.10 -3.55 -17.62
N LYS A 135 -30.93 -3.73 -18.66
CA LYS A 135 -31.66 -4.98 -18.89
C LYS A 135 -30.77 -6.10 -19.46
N ALA A 136 -29.80 -5.74 -20.29
CA ALA A 136 -28.95 -6.71 -21.00
C ALA A 136 -27.99 -7.45 -20.04
N ASN A 137 -27.45 -6.77 -19.04
CA ASN A 137 -26.51 -7.30 -18.04
C ASN A 137 -27.21 -7.77 -16.76
N ALA A 138 -26.58 -8.65 -15.98
CA ALA A 138 -27.11 -9.07 -14.68
C ALA A 138 -26.99 -7.95 -13.63
N ARG A 139 -27.84 -8.03 -12.61
CA ARG A 139 -28.04 -6.99 -11.58
C ARG A 139 -28.15 -7.65 -10.21
N ALA A 140 -27.55 -7.09 -9.17
CA ALA A 140 -27.58 -7.70 -7.85
C ALA A 140 -29.02 -7.76 -7.30
N LYS A 141 -29.40 -8.86 -6.64
CA LYS A 141 -30.75 -9.07 -6.13
C LYS A 141 -30.75 -9.21 -4.63
N ASP A 142 -30.17 -10.29 -4.11
CA ASP A 142 -29.93 -10.46 -2.67
C ASP A 142 -28.46 -10.15 -2.38
N VAL A 143 -28.19 -9.27 -1.42
CA VAL A 143 -26.84 -8.84 -1.05
C VAL A 143 -26.65 -8.83 0.46
N VAL A 144 -25.40 -8.95 0.89
CA VAL A 144 -24.96 -8.77 2.29
C VAL A 144 -24.02 -7.58 2.34
N VAL A 145 -24.34 -6.60 3.20
CA VAL A 145 -23.45 -5.49 3.53
C VAL A 145 -22.78 -5.80 4.87
N LYS A 146 -21.44 -5.76 4.90
CA LYS A 146 -20.61 -6.05 6.08
C LYS A 146 -19.71 -4.88 6.42
N LEU A 147 -19.67 -4.49 7.70
CA LEU A 147 -18.76 -3.48 8.23
C LEU A 147 -17.52 -4.16 8.84
N LEU A 148 -16.34 -3.63 8.54
CA LEU A 148 -15.06 -4.12 9.06
C LEU A 148 -14.34 -3.00 9.85
N PRO A 149 -13.70 -3.31 11.00
CA PRO A 149 -13.49 -4.65 11.56
C PRO A 149 -14.63 -5.18 12.47
N SER A 150 -15.73 -4.44 12.68
CA SER A 150 -16.78 -4.83 13.64
C SER A 150 -17.50 -6.14 13.30
N GLY A 151 -17.45 -6.59 12.03
CA GLY A 151 -18.11 -7.81 11.56
C GLY A 151 -19.64 -7.68 11.47
N LYS A 152 -20.19 -6.47 11.63
CA LYS A 152 -21.64 -6.23 11.60
C LYS A 152 -22.17 -6.40 10.17
N GLU A 153 -23.14 -7.29 10.02
CA GLU A 153 -23.76 -7.62 8.73
C GLU A 153 -25.24 -7.21 8.64
N LEU A 154 -25.71 -6.96 7.41
CA LEU A 154 -27.10 -6.75 7.01
C LEU A 154 -27.36 -7.41 5.66
N SER A 155 -28.25 -8.41 5.62
CA SER A 155 -28.79 -8.95 4.37
C SER A 155 -29.96 -8.08 3.88
N ILE A 156 -29.98 -7.73 2.59
CA ILE A 156 -31.04 -6.93 1.98
C ILE A 156 -31.29 -7.36 0.53
N LYS A 157 -32.55 -7.23 0.09
CA LYS A 157 -32.92 -7.37 -1.33
C LYS A 157 -32.92 -6.00 -2.00
N LEU A 158 -32.12 -5.82 -3.04
CA LEU A 158 -32.18 -4.66 -3.92
C LEU A 158 -33.35 -4.80 -4.89
N THR A 159 -34.00 -3.69 -5.24
CA THR A 159 -35.08 -3.64 -6.23
C THR A 159 -34.51 -3.73 -7.64
N ASP A 160 -35.21 -4.39 -8.58
CA ASP A 160 -34.88 -4.35 -10.02
C ASP A 160 -35.37 -3.03 -10.65
N SER A 161 -34.78 -1.90 -10.20
CA SER A 161 -35.05 -0.56 -10.70
C SER A 161 -33.77 0.26 -10.96
N LEU A 162 -33.81 1.08 -12.00
CA LEU A 162 -32.82 2.14 -12.26
C LEU A 162 -32.79 3.19 -11.13
N GLY A 163 -31.71 3.97 -11.07
CA GLY A 163 -31.50 5.02 -10.08
C GLY A 163 -30.80 4.54 -8.81
N TRP A 164 -30.80 5.42 -7.79
CA TRP A 164 -30.21 5.18 -6.48
C TRP A 164 -31.16 4.40 -5.57
N GLN A 165 -30.62 3.43 -4.85
CA GLN A 165 -31.28 2.71 -3.76
C GLN A 165 -30.48 2.93 -2.47
N GLU A 166 -31.15 3.11 -1.33
CA GLU A 166 -30.45 3.36 -0.06
C GLU A 166 -30.48 2.14 0.86
N VAL A 167 -29.34 1.85 1.49
CA VAL A 167 -29.18 0.80 2.51
C VAL A 167 -28.63 1.45 3.77
N VAL A 168 -29.27 1.23 4.92
CA VAL A 168 -28.81 1.77 6.21
C VAL A 168 -28.48 0.62 7.14
N ILE A 169 -27.31 0.67 7.75
CA ILE A 169 -26.85 -0.29 8.75
C ILE A 169 -26.42 0.44 10.03
N GLU A 170 -27.02 0.05 11.15
CA GLU A 170 -26.74 0.57 12.48
C GLU A 170 -25.84 -0.43 13.23
N GLN A 171 -24.90 0.08 14.04
CA GLN A 171 -24.02 -0.69 14.91
C GLN A 171 -23.80 0.02 16.25
N ALA A 172 -23.30 -0.73 17.25
CA ALA A 172 -22.71 -0.11 18.42
C ALA A 172 -21.52 0.78 17.98
N PRO A 173 -21.31 1.97 18.60
CA PRO A 173 -20.23 2.87 18.21
C PRO A 173 -18.89 2.15 18.10
N SER A 174 -18.34 2.11 16.89
CA SER A 174 -17.13 1.36 16.59
C SER A 174 -16.31 2.06 15.50
N VAL A 175 -15.07 1.62 15.30
CA VAL A 175 -14.29 2.05 14.13
C VAL A 175 -14.82 1.35 12.88
N ILE A 176 -14.92 2.09 11.77
CA ILE A 176 -15.05 1.51 10.43
C ILE A 176 -13.74 1.73 9.67
N ARG A 177 -13.35 0.76 8.84
CA ARG A 177 -12.18 0.84 7.95
C ARG A 177 -12.49 0.38 6.54
N GLN A 178 -13.33 -0.64 6.42
CA GLN A 178 -13.79 -1.16 5.13
C GLN A 178 -15.28 -1.52 5.21
N ILE A 179 -15.93 -1.48 4.05
CA ILE A 179 -17.31 -1.95 3.85
C ILE A 179 -17.29 -2.96 2.71
N GLU A 180 -17.86 -4.14 2.92
CA GLU A 180 -17.95 -5.19 1.92
C GLU A 180 -19.40 -5.40 1.48
N LEU A 181 -19.62 -5.53 0.18
CA LEU A 181 -20.88 -5.84 -0.47
C LEU A 181 -20.74 -7.21 -1.13
N GLY A 182 -21.24 -8.25 -0.47
CA GLY A 182 -21.32 -9.61 -1.02
C GLY A 182 -22.62 -9.81 -1.81
N ILE A 183 -22.54 -10.44 -2.98
CA ILE A 183 -23.67 -10.69 -3.86
C ILE A 183 -24.13 -12.14 -3.68
N VAL A 184 -25.33 -12.34 -3.14
CA VAL A 184 -25.88 -13.68 -2.86
C VAL A 184 -26.66 -14.22 -4.06
N SER A 185 -27.44 -13.37 -4.72
CA SER A 185 -28.22 -13.72 -5.91
C SER A 185 -28.34 -12.53 -6.85
N VAL A 186 -28.76 -12.78 -8.10
CA VAL A 186 -28.93 -11.74 -9.13
C VAL A 186 -30.31 -11.79 -9.79
N TYR A 187 -30.66 -10.69 -10.45
CA TYR A 187 -31.62 -10.66 -11.55
C TYR A 187 -30.84 -10.85 -12.84
N GLU A 188 -31.16 -11.90 -13.59
CA GLU A 188 -30.45 -12.25 -14.82
C GLU A 188 -30.54 -11.14 -15.89
N GLY A 189 -29.48 -11.03 -16.68
CA GLY A 189 -29.44 -10.17 -17.86
C GLY A 189 -30.17 -10.81 -19.05
N THR A 190 -30.76 -10.00 -19.93
CA THR A 190 -31.43 -10.53 -21.14
C THR A 190 -30.46 -10.92 -22.26
N LYS A 191 -29.16 -10.68 -22.10
CA LYS A 191 -28.13 -10.99 -23.11
C LYS A 191 -26.79 -11.42 -22.51
N TYR A 192 -26.36 -10.76 -21.45
CA TYR A 192 -25.06 -10.94 -20.81
C TYR A 192 -25.29 -11.42 -19.38
N ALA A 193 -24.58 -12.48 -18.99
CA ALA A 193 -24.60 -12.95 -17.61
C ALA A 193 -23.77 -12.02 -16.69
N ASP A 194 -22.85 -11.24 -17.25
CA ASP A 194 -21.93 -10.38 -16.49
C ASP A 194 -22.71 -9.39 -15.60
N LEU A 195 -22.51 -9.50 -14.29
CA LEU A 195 -23.12 -8.65 -13.27
C LEU A 195 -22.42 -7.28 -13.21
N VAL A 196 -23.22 -6.21 -13.06
CA VAL A 196 -22.71 -4.83 -13.00
C VAL A 196 -23.23 -4.07 -11.79
N ILE A 197 -22.35 -3.31 -11.14
CA ILE A 197 -22.69 -2.25 -10.18
C ILE A 197 -22.12 -0.94 -10.73
N SER A 198 -22.97 0.07 -10.99
CA SER A 198 -22.48 1.34 -11.57
C SER A 198 -21.83 2.24 -10.52
N ASP A 199 -22.46 2.44 -9.37
CA ASP A 199 -21.92 3.32 -8.32
C ASP A 199 -22.31 2.86 -6.90
N ILE A 200 -21.46 3.19 -5.93
CA ILE A 200 -21.76 3.19 -4.49
C ILE A 200 -21.25 4.49 -3.84
N GLN A 201 -22.10 5.16 -3.06
CA GLN A 201 -21.71 6.27 -2.19
C GLN A 201 -21.82 5.84 -0.74
N VAL A 202 -20.77 6.08 0.06
CA VAL A 202 -20.75 5.80 1.49
C VAL A 202 -21.03 7.08 2.28
N PHE A 203 -21.90 6.97 3.28
CA PHE A 203 -22.12 8.00 4.30
C PHE A 203 -21.96 7.36 5.69
N ALA A 204 -21.32 8.06 6.61
CA ALA A 204 -21.07 7.58 7.98
C ALA A 204 -21.43 8.66 9.00
N THR A 205 -22.12 8.25 10.07
CA THR A 205 -22.42 9.11 11.23
C THR A 205 -21.49 8.75 12.38
N SER A 206 -20.59 9.67 12.70
CA SER A 206 -19.51 9.51 13.68
C SER A 206 -19.35 10.76 14.54
N LEU A 207 -18.79 10.56 15.75
CA LEU A 207 -18.35 11.63 16.66
C LEU A 207 -17.03 12.28 16.21
N THR A 208 -16.17 11.56 15.50
CA THR A 208 -14.87 12.07 15.09
C THR A 208 -15.05 13.11 13.98
N ARG A 209 -14.23 14.17 14.03
CA ARG A 209 -14.12 15.10 12.91
C ARG A 209 -13.29 14.46 11.82
N ASP A 210 -13.69 14.71 10.59
CA ASP A 210 -12.97 14.35 9.39
C ASP A 210 -12.48 15.64 8.71
N ASN A 211 -11.39 15.55 7.95
CA ASN A 211 -10.82 16.68 7.23
C ASN A 211 -11.48 16.79 5.84
N PRO A 212 -12.28 17.84 5.55
CA PRO A 212 -12.95 17.98 4.26
C PRO A 212 -12.01 18.23 3.07
N ALA A 213 -10.72 18.51 3.31
CA ALA A 213 -9.71 18.55 2.26
C ALA A 213 -9.19 17.14 1.94
N PHE A 214 -8.93 16.31 2.94
CA PHE A 214 -8.59 14.89 2.79
C PHE A 214 -9.67 14.11 2.02
N GLU A 215 -10.94 14.28 2.39
CA GLU A 215 -12.05 13.64 1.67
C GLU A 215 -12.17 14.10 0.21
N LYS A 216 -11.71 15.32 -0.12
CA LYS A 216 -11.61 15.79 -1.51
C LYS A 216 -10.38 15.25 -2.23
N SER A 217 -9.24 15.06 -1.55
CA SER A 217 -8.04 14.48 -2.17
C SER A 217 -8.31 13.05 -2.59
N LYS A 218 -8.92 12.21 -1.75
CA LYS A 218 -9.31 10.83 -2.12
C LYS A 218 -10.21 10.76 -3.34
N ARG A 219 -11.21 11.65 -3.45
CA ARG A 219 -12.01 11.80 -4.69
C ARG A 219 -11.13 12.15 -5.90
N GLN A 220 -10.21 13.10 -5.73
CA GLN A 220 -9.33 13.54 -6.81
C GLN A 220 -8.38 12.42 -7.24
N ASN A 221 -7.80 11.68 -6.30
CA ASN A 221 -6.99 10.48 -6.53
C ASN A 221 -7.73 9.46 -7.41
N LEU A 222 -9.00 9.17 -7.10
CA LEU A 222 -9.83 8.26 -7.89
C LEU A 222 -10.06 8.75 -9.33
N LEU A 223 -10.31 10.05 -9.50
CA LEU A 223 -10.54 10.65 -10.82
C LEU A 223 -9.25 10.73 -11.64
N ASP A 224 -8.11 11.02 -11.02
CA ASP A 224 -6.80 11.00 -11.67
C ASP A 224 -6.34 9.57 -11.98
N TRP A 225 -6.64 8.58 -11.14
CA TRP A 225 -6.49 7.15 -11.46
C TRP A 225 -7.26 6.80 -12.75
N ARG A 226 -8.55 7.14 -12.83
CA ARG A 226 -9.38 6.89 -14.04
C ARG A 226 -8.77 7.57 -15.28
N LYS A 227 -8.36 8.82 -15.15
CA LYS A 227 -7.71 9.60 -16.21
C LYS A 227 -6.38 8.99 -16.65
N ALA A 228 -5.58 8.47 -15.72
CA ALA A 228 -4.32 7.79 -16.00
C ALA A 228 -4.55 6.47 -16.77
N ARG A 229 -5.57 5.68 -16.42
CA ARG A 229 -5.98 4.47 -17.17
C ARG A 229 -6.42 4.80 -18.60
N LEU A 230 -7.23 5.84 -18.78
CA LEU A 230 -7.61 6.33 -20.11
C LEU A 230 -6.40 6.82 -20.93
N ALA A 231 -5.44 7.49 -20.30
CA ALA A 231 -4.21 7.95 -20.94
C ALA A 231 -3.29 6.79 -21.35
N ALA A 232 -3.11 5.79 -20.47
CA ALA A 232 -2.38 4.56 -20.75
C ALA A 232 -3.01 3.81 -21.93
N ALA A 233 -4.34 3.61 -21.91
CA ALA A 233 -5.07 2.98 -23.01
C ALA A 233 -4.82 3.68 -24.35
N LYS A 234 -4.84 5.01 -24.38
CA LYS A 234 -4.53 5.79 -25.58
C LYS A 234 -3.07 5.61 -26.03
N LEU A 235 -2.12 5.66 -25.10
CA LEU A 235 -0.69 5.52 -25.37
C LEU A 235 -0.34 4.16 -25.97
N PHE A 236 -0.81 3.08 -25.35
CA PHE A 236 -0.54 1.72 -25.80
C PHE A 236 -1.26 1.37 -27.12
N LYS A 237 -2.47 1.93 -27.37
CA LYS A 237 -3.18 1.77 -28.65
C LYS A 237 -2.52 2.56 -29.80
N ALA A 238 -1.75 3.60 -29.51
CA ALA A 238 -1.11 4.47 -30.51
C ALA A 238 0.23 3.95 -31.07
N GLY A 239 0.54 2.65 -30.93
CA GLY A 239 1.76 2.02 -31.48
C GLY A 239 3.07 2.35 -30.74
N ARG A 240 3.15 3.48 -30.03
CA ARG A 240 4.30 3.88 -29.20
C ARG A 240 4.56 2.98 -27.98
N ALA A 241 3.69 1.99 -27.75
CA ALA A 241 3.91 0.88 -26.82
C ALA A 241 5.29 0.21 -26.95
N GLY A 242 5.87 0.18 -28.16
CA GLY A 242 7.18 -0.41 -28.41
C GLY A 242 8.33 0.31 -27.70
N GLU A 243 8.23 1.64 -27.52
CA GLU A 243 9.27 2.50 -26.93
C GLU A 243 9.33 2.40 -25.40
N LEU A 244 8.26 1.93 -24.75
CA LEU A 244 8.18 1.83 -23.30
C LEU A 244 8.94 0.61 -22.78
N PRO A 245 9.65 0.70 -21.62
CA PRO A 245 10.21 -0.46 -20.94
C PRO A 245 9.14 -1.33 -20.26
N LEU A 246 7.86 -0.95 -20.34
CA LEU A 246 6.73 -1.66 -19.73
C LEU A 246 5.88 -2.39 -20.78
N HIS A 247 5.20 -3.45 -20.33
CA HIS A 247 4.04 -4.03 -20.99
C HIS A 247 2.76 -3.28 -20.61
N SER A 248 1.66 -3.61 -21.27
CA SER A 248 0.31 -3.09 -20.96
C SER A 248 -0.15 -3.37 -19.52
N SER A 249 0.31 -4.49 -18.96
CA SER A 249 -0.32 -5.13 -17.81
C SER A 249 0.55 -6.23 -17.24
N TYR A 250 0.45 -6.42 -15.93
CA TYR A 250 1.13 -7.47 -15.17
C TYR A 250 0.17 -8.08 -14.15
N ARG A 251 0.47 -9.30 -13.71
CA ARG A 251 -0.27 -10.04 -12.70
C ARG A 251 0.63 -10.32 -11.49
N ALA A 252 0.11 -10.00 -10.33
CA ALA A 252 0.64 -10.40 -9.04
C ALA A 252 0.37 -11.88 -8.75
N ILE A 253 1.37 -12.59 -8.25
CA ILE A 253 1.26 -13.95 -7.71
C ILE A 253 1.84 -13.90 -6.29
N PRO A 254 1.01 -13.80 -5.24
CA PRO A 254 1.48 -13.82 -3.85
C PRO A 254 2.39 -15.03 -3.59
N GLN A 255 3.44 -14.82 -2.81
CA GLN A 255 4.42 -15.84 -2.44
C GLN A 255 4.41 -15.98 -0.92
N GLU A 256 4.68 -17.18 -0.41
CA GLU A 256 4.89 -17.34 1.04
C GLU A 256 6.24 -16.75 1.45
N LEU A 257 6.25 -15.97 2.53
CA LEU A 257 7.50 -15.57 3.17
C LEU A 257 8.23 -16.81 3.72
N ASP A 258 9.49 -16.97 3.33
CA ASP A 258 10.38 -18.03 3.78
C ASP A 258 10.58 -18.00 5.32
N GLY A 259 10.82 -19.18 5.91
CA GLY A 259 10.99 -19.33 7.35
C GLY A 259 12.19 -18.55 7.94
N ALA A 260 13.28 -18.37 7.18
CA ALA A 260 14.41 -17.56 7.59
C ALA A 260 14.06 -16.06 7.54
N VAL A 261 13.35 -15.61 6.49
CA VAL A 261 12.88 -14.23 6.36
C VAL A 261 11.94 -13.85 7.49
N ARG A 262 11.00 -14.73 7.86
CA ARG A 262 10.11 -14.55 9.03
C ARG A 262 10.84 -14.50 10.38
N LYS A 263 12.09 -14.98 10.44
CA LYS A 263 12.95 -14.82 11.61
C LYS A 263 13.62 -13.45 11.59
N GLU A 264 14.24 -13.06 10.47
CA GLU A 264 14.85 -11.72 10.33
C GLU A 264 13.85 -10.59 10.56
N GLN A 265 12.61 -10.73 10.07
CA GLN A 265 11.48 -9.81 10.30
C GLN A 265 11.24 -9.49 11.79
N LYS A 266 11.55 -10.42 12.70
CA LYS A 266 11.37 -10.24 14.16
C LYS A 266 12.58 -9.59 14.84
N GLU A 267 13.73 -9.61 14.17
CA GLU A 267 15.04 -9.24 14.73
C GLU A 267 15.54 -7.90 14.17
N ARG A 268 14.88 -7.34 13.14
CA ARG A 268 15.25 -6.10 12.44
C ARG A 268 14.10 -5.10 12.41
N ASP A 269 14.43 -3.82 12.21
CA ASP A 269 13.41 -2.79 11.94
C ASP A 269 12.92 -2.83 10.48
N GLY A 270 11.83 -2.14 10.20
CA GLY A 270 11.30 -1.94 8.84
C GLY A 270 12.07 -0.90 8.01
N GLY A 271 13.30 -0.53 8.43
CA GLY A 271 14.15 0.42 7.73
C GLY A 271 14.71 -0.14 6.42
N LEU A 272 15.37 0.74 5.65
CA LEU A 272 15.97 0.39 4.36
C LEU A 272 16.98 -0.76 4.46
N GLU A 273 17.85 -0.74 5.47
CA GLU A 273 18.84 -1.80 5.68
C GLU A 273 18.18 -3.11 6.11
N GLY A 274 17.18 -3.04 7.00
CA GLY A 274 16.40 -4.19 7.48
C GLY A 274 15.72 -4.96 6.35
N ILE A 275 14.98 -4.26 5.49
CA ILE A 275 14.27 -4.89 4.36
C ILE A 275 15.23 -5.41 3.27
N LEU A 276 16.38 -4.76 3.06
CA LEU A 276 17.42 -5.24 2.15
C LEU A 276 18.08 -6.53 2.64
N HIS A 277 18.27 -6.69 3.95
CA HIS A 277 18.73 -7.95 4.53
C HIS A 277 17.70 -9.08 4.35
N MET A 278 16.42 -8.81 4.66
CA MET A 278 15.34 -9.77 4.43
C MET A 278 15.27 -10.22 2.96
N ALA A 279 15.40 -9.30 2.02
CA ALA A 279 15.44 -9.62 0.58
C ALA A 279 16.70 -10.41 0.19
N ALA A 280 17.86 -10.16 0.82
CA ALA A 280 19.07 -10.94 0.58
C ALA A 280 19.03 -12.36 1.19
N ALA A 281 18.21 -12.57 2.23
CA ALA A 281 17.96 -13.89 2.82
C ALA A 281 16.94 -14.73 2.03
N ASP A 282 16.03 -14.12 1.26
CA ASP A 282 15.02 -14.81 0.45
C ASP A 282 15.62 -15.48 -0.81
N PRO A 283 15.53 -16.81 -0.97
CA PRO A 283 15.98 -17.50 -2.18
C PRO A 283 15.36 -16.99 -3.48
N GLY A 284 14.13 -16.44 -3.44
CA GLY A 284 13.45 -15.86 -4.60
C GLY A 284 14.14 -14.62 -5.17
N PHE A 285 14.98 -13.94 -4.40
CA PHE A 285 15.80 -12.81 -4.85
C PHE A 285 17.17 -13.23 -5.42
N ALA A 286 17.50 -14.53 -5.45
CA ALA A 286 18.78 -15.02 -5.98
C ALA A 286 19.19 -14.44 -7.37
N PRO A 287 18.28 -14.20 -8.34
CA PRO A 287 18.63 -13.56 -9.62
C PRO A 287 19.19 -12.13 -9.51
N TRP A 288 18.94 -11.44 -8.40
CA TRP A 288 19.33 -10.05 -8.15
C TRP A 288 20.43 -9.90 -7.10
N ARG A 289 21.12 -10.99 -6.74
CA ARG A 289 22.16 -11.01 -5.68
C ARG A 289 23.24 -9.93 -5.84
N GLU A 290 23.71 -9.65 -7.07
CA GLU A 290 24.68 -8.57 -7.30
C GLU A 290 24.09 -7.18 -6.99
N ALA A 291 22.82 -6.92 -7.36
CA ALA A 291 22.16 -5.65 -7.10
C ALA A 291 21.84 -5.46 -5.61
N LEU A 292 21.45 -6.53 -4.91
CA LEU A 292 21.25 -6.52 -3.47
C LEU A 292 22.55 -6.28 -2.70
N ALA A 293 23.68 -6.85 -3.13
CA ALA A 293 24.98 -6.58 -2.51
C ALA A 293 25.37 -5.09 -2.62
N ILE A 294 25.14 -4.46 -3.78
CA ILE A 294 25.35 -3.02 -3.97
C ILE A 294 24.37 -2.21 -3.10
N ALA A 295 23.10 -2.61 -3.03
CA ALA A 295 22.11 -1.94 -2.20
C ALA A 295 22.47 -1.97 -0.71
N LEU A 296 22.96 -3.11 -0.22
CA LEU A 296 23.42 -3.29 1.17
C LEU A 296 24.68 -2.46 1.46
N GLU A 297 25.67 -2.43 0.56
CA GLU A 297 26.85 -1.55 0.69
C GLU A 297 26.43 -0.09 0.87
N LEU A 298 25.48 0.37 0.04
CA LEU A 298 25.00 1.75 0.09
C LEU A 298 24.12 2.03 1.31
N ALA A 299 23.27 1.08 1.73
CA ALA A 299 22.40 1.26 2.89
C ALA A 299 23.19 1.33 4.20
N ALA A 300 24.29 0.58 4.32
CA ALA A 300 25.15 0.56 5.51
C ALA A 300 25.96 1.85 5.70
N ASP A 301 26.31 2.54 4.62
CA ASP A 301 26.91 3.89 4.67
C ASP A 301 26.48 4.73 3.45
N LEU A 302 25.41 5.52 3.63
CA LEU A 302 24.91 6.42 2.58
C LEU A 302 25.81 7.65 2.37
N GLU A 303 26.76 7.95 3.26
CA GLU A 303 27.67 9.10 3.12
C GLU A 303 28.76 8.86 2.06
N VAL A 304 28.94 7.61 1.59
CA VAL A 304 29.79 7.31 0.43
C VAL A 304 29.21 7.82 -0.90
N MET A 305 27.96 8.29 -0.91
CA MET A 305 27.27 8.79 -2.10
C MET A 305 27.53 10.29 -2.31
N THR A 306 27.91 10.67 -3.53
CA THR A 306 28.18 12.07 -3.87
C THR A 306 26.87 12.81 -4.14
N PRO A 307 26.62 14.01 -3.56
CA PRO A 307 25.43 14.80 -3.88
C PRO A 307 25.34 15.08 -5.37
N ALA A 308 24.14 15.02 -5.95
CA ALA A 308 23.95 15.08 -7.39
C ALA A 308 22.64 15.76 -7.79
N GLN A 309 22.67 16.39 -8.96
CA GLN A 309 21.48 16.77 -9.70
C GLN A 309 21.18 15.70 -10.75
N VAL A 310 19.94 15.23 -10.76
CA VAL A 310 19.43 14.24 -11.71
C VAL A 310 18.40 14.92 -12.60
N SER A 311 18.50 14.72 -13.90
CA SER A 311 17.44 15.08 -14.85
C SER A 311 17.29 13.99 -15.92
N PRO A 312 16.05 13.67 -16.35
CA PRO A 312 15.84 12.71 -17.42
C PRO A 312 16.31 13.28 -18.77
N VAL A 313 16.82 12.42 -19.65
CA VAL A 313 17.10 12.78 -21.06
C VAL A 313 15.80 12.88 -21.85
N ASP A 314 14.84 11.98 -21.58
CA ASP A 314 13.47 11.99 -22.09
C ASP A 314 12.48 12.14 -20.92
N THR A 315 11.69 13.22 -20.95
CA THR A 315 10.68 13.57 -19.95
C THR A 315 9.36 12.82 -20.10
N THR A 316 9.25 11.87 -21.03
CA THR A 316 8.07 10.99 -21.15
C THR A 316 7.73 10.36 -19.80
N SER A 317 6.57 10.72 -19.25
CA SER A 317 6.05 10.19 -17.99
C SER A 317 5.80 8.70 -18.07
N LEU A 318 5.94 8.01 -16.93
CA LEU A 318 5.52 6.62 -16.82
C LEU A 318 4.00 6.52 -16.97
N PRO A 319 3.47 5.60 -17.79
CA PRO A 319 2.04 5.34 -17.83
C PRO A 319 1.62 4.47 -16.63
N ALA A 320 0.39 4.68 -16.16
CA ALA A 320 -0.25 3.75 -15.24
C ALA A 320 -0.39 2.37 -15.89
N VAL A 321 0.15 1.34 -15.23
CA VAL A 321 0.22 -0.04 -15.70
C VAL A 321 -0.13 -0.97 -14.54
N ASP A 322 -0.83 -2.07 -14.83
CA ASP A 322 -1.28 -3.01 -13.80
C ASP A 322 -0.11 -3.76 -13.16
N GLY A 323 -0.21 -4.02 -11.86
CA GLY A 323 0.88 -4.62 -11.08
C GLY A 323 2.02 -3.64 -10.74
N PHE A 324 1.93 -2.39 -11.19
CA PHE A 324 2.85 -1.31 -10.83
C PHE A 324 2.12 -0.18 -10.10
N VAL A 325 2.81 0.44 -9.14
CA VAL A 325 2.36 1.64 -8.41
C VAL A 325 3.38 2.78 -8.59
N GLU A 326 2.89 4.01 -8.74
CA GLU A 326 3.76 5.19 -8.70
C GLU A 326 4.24 5.41 -7.26
N THR A 327 5.55 5.63 -7.06
CA THR A 327 6.06 6.03 -5.75
C THR A 327 5.79 7.52 -5.59
N ASP A 328 4.87 7.91 -4.72
CA ASP A 328 4.55 9.30 -4.44
C ASP A 328 4.75 9.67 -2.95
N LEU A 329 4.41 10.91 -2.59
CA LEU A 329 4.48 11.36 -1.20
C LEU A 329 3.38 10.77 -0.32
N GLY A 330 2.23 10.35 -0.88
CA GLY A 330 1.14 9.75 -0.11
C GLY A 330 1.49 8.36 0.40
N ALA A 331 2.12 7.54 -0.45
CA ALA A 331 2.68 6.25 -0.07
C ALA A 331 3.72 6.36 1.07
N ALA A 332 4.50 7.45 1.09
CA ALA A 332 5.43 7.75 2.18
C ALA A 332 4.74 8.36 3.43
N ALA A 333 3.62 9.07 3.25
CA ALA A 333 2.91 9.77 4.32
C ALA A 333 2.09 8.83 5.21
N GLU A 334 1.30 7.95 4.60
CA GLU A 334 0.32 7.14 5.32
C GLU A 334 0.88 5.81 5.83
N GLY A 335 2.07 5.41 5.36
CA GLY A 335 2.69 4.14 5.72
C GLY A 335 1.96 2.89 5.19
N TYR A 336 0.85 3.06 4.45
CA TYR A 336 0.19 1.98 3.74
C TYR A 336 1.02 1.56 2.53
N ALA A 337 1.85 0.55 2.72
CA ALA A 337 2.50 -0.11 1.62
C ALA A 337 1.43 -0.87 0.79
N GLN A 338 1.27 -0.51 -0.48
CA GLN A 338 0.39 -1.28 -1.37
C GLN A 338 1.00 -2.66 -1.57
N GLU A 339 0.30 -3.70 -1.11
CA GLU A 339 0.67 -5.09 -1.33
C GLU A 339 0.46 -5.50 -2.80
N GLY A 340 1.13 -6.57 -3.23
CA GLY A 340 0.86 -7.16 -4.54
C GLY A 340 1.31 -6.35 -5.77
N VAL A 341 2.16 -5.34 -5.60
CA VAL A 341 2.67 -4.48 -6.68
C VAL A 341 4.19 -4.31 -6.62
N LEU A 342 4.80 -3.93 -7.74
CA LEU A 342 6.14 -3.34 -7.76
C LEU A 342 6.01 -1.82 -7.88
N ARG A 343 6.86 -1.07 -7.18
CA ARG A 343 6.93 0.38 -7.34
C ARG A 343 7.60 0.76 -8.65
N LEU A 344 7.21 1.91 -9.19
CA LEU A 344 7.89 2.58 -10.28
C LEU A 344 8.96 3.55 -9.72
N PRO A 345 9.99 3.90 -10.52
CA PRO A 345 10.96 4.92 -10.16
C PRO A 345 10.31 6.23 -9.70
N LEU A 346 10.71 6.71 -8.52
CA LEU A 346 10.26 7.95 -7.89
C LEU A 346 10.52 9.21 -8.75
N LEU A 347 11.39 9.11 -9.75
CA LEU A 347 11.60 10.13 -10.78
C LEU A 347 10.45 10.26 -11.79
N GLY A 348 9.50 9.32 -11.86
CA GLY A 348 8.26 9.45 -12.66
C GLY A 348 8.41 9.43 -14.19
N HIS A 349 9.60 9.19 -14.74
CA HIS A 349 9.89 9.23 -16.18
C HIS A 349 10.47 7.92 -16.72
N VAL A 350 10.19 7.61 -17.99
CA VAL A 350 10.72 6.43 -18.70
C VAL A 350 12.25 6.33 -18.61
N SER A 351 12.93 7.48 -18.70
CA SER A 351 14.39 7.59 -18.54
C SER A 351 14.93 7.00 -17.24
N ALA A 352 14.14 6.96 -16.16
CA ALA A 352 14.59 6.50 -14.85
C ALA A 352 14.91 4.99 -14.80
N PHE A 353 14.46 4.22 -15.80
CA PHE A 353 14.80 2.80 -15.92
C PHE A 353 16.21 2.52 -16.48
N SER A 354 16.96 3.54 -16.93
CA SER A 354 18.29 3.33 -17.50
C SER A 354 19.24 4.48 -17.18
N ALA A 355 20.38 4.16 -16.58
CA ALA A 355 21.38 5.12 -16.14
C ALA A 355 21.95 5.99 -17.27
N ASP A 356 22.04 5.46 -18.50
CA ASP A 356 22.49 6.21 -19.69
C ASP A 356 21.45 7.23 -20.20
N LYS A 357 20.19 7.11 -19.75
CA LYS A 357 19.10 8.08 -20.03
C LYS A 357 18.91 9.08 -18.90
N LEU A 358 19.78 9.08 -17.89
CA LEU A 358 19.81 10.08 -16.83
C LEU A 358 21.04 10.98 -16.97
N ARG A 359 20.81 12.30 -16.98
CA ARG A 359 21.86 13.30 -16.78
C ARG A 359 22.10 13.43 -15.29
N VAL A 360 23.15 12.79 -14.79
CA VAL A 360 23.55 12.85 -13.37
C VAL A 360 24.81 13.69 -13.25
N LEU A 361 24.66 14.89 -12.69
CA LEU A 361 25.73 15.87 -12.48
C LEU A 361 26.09 15.93 -10.99
N ASP A 362 27.36 15.73 -10.67
CA ASP A 362 27.85 15.81 -9.30
C ASP A 362 27.74 17.27 -8.81
N GLN A 363 27.30 17.46 -7.57
CA GLN A 363 27.09 18.78 -6.95
C GLN A 363 27.88 18.93 -5.65
N LYS A 364 28.23 20.18 -5.33
CA LYS A 364 28.61 20.54 -3.96
C LYS A 364 27.33 20.62 -3.13
N GLY A 365 27.23 19.81 -2.09
CA GLY A 365 26.03 19.71 -1.26
C GLY A 365 26.32 19.07 0.09
N ARG A 366 25.26 18.84 0.87
CA ARG A 366 25.34 18.08 2.12
C ARG A 366 25.28 16.58 1.83
N GLY A 367 25.91 15.79 2.70
CA GLY A 367 25.70 14.34 2.76
C GLY A 367 24.27 13.97 3.15
N VAL A 368 23.96 12.67 3.14
CA VAL A 368 22.58 12.16 3.26
C VAL A 368 22.04 12.37 4.67
N ALA A 369 22.85 12.09 5.70
CA ALA A 369 22.49 12.28 7.11
C ALA A 369 22.12 13.74 7.42
N ALA A 370 22.98 14.69 7.05
CA ALA A 370 22.78 16.12 7.27
C ALA A 370 21.62 16.72 6.44
N TYR A 371 21.11 16.00 5.44
CA TYR A 371 19.86 16.32 4.74
C TYR A 371 18.65 15.69 5.45
N ARG A 372 18.78 14.47 5.97
CA ARG A 372 17.70 13.75 6.69
C ARG A 372 17.29 14.43 8.00
N GLU A 373 18.23 15.07 8.69
CA GLU A 373 17.99 15.86 9.91
C GLU A 373 17.14 17.12 9.64
N ASP A 374 17.43 17.85 8.55
CA ASP A 374 16.72 19.09 8.14
C ASP A 374 15.25 18.84 7.71
N ALA A 375 14.90 17.60 7.38
CA ALA A 375 13.67 17.28 6.64
C ALA A 375 12.36 17.42 7.44
N TRP A 376 12.41 17.48 8.77
CA TRP A 376 11.23 17.60 9.63
C TRP A 376 10.83 19.07 9.89
N GLY A 377 11.04 19.94 8.90
CA GLY A 377 10.74 21.37 8.99
C GLY A 377 10.70 22.09 7.63
N LYS A 378 10.52 23.42 7.66
CA LYS A 378 10.27 24.31 6.50
C LYS A 378 11.39 24.36 5.44
N ALA A 379 12.45 23.58 5.57
CA ALA A 379 13.62 23.57 4.69
C ALA A 379 13.68 22.34 3.76
N CYS A 380 12.65 21.49 3.78
CA CYS A 380 12.60 20.27 2.96
C CYS A 380 12.45 20.58 1.46
N ARG A 381 13.18 19.84 0.62
CA ARG A 381 13.31 20.03 -0.84
C ARG A 381 13.80 18.72 -1.47
N ASP A 382 13.49 18.52 -2.75
CA ASP A 382 14.04 17.41 -3.53
C ASP A 382 15.57 17.41 -3.52
N ALA A 383 16.17 16.21 -3.47
CA ALA A 383 17.61 16.02 -3.49
C ALA A 383 17.96 14.63 -4.06
N ALA A 384 19.20 14.45 -4.52
CA ALA A 384 19.70 13.15 -4.96
C ALA A 384 21.20 12.99 -4.66
N TRP A 385 21.65 11.73 -4.58
CA TRP A 385 23.05 11.34 -4.41
C TRP A 385 23.36 10.15 -5.29
N VAL A 386 24.61 10.06 -5.77
CA VAL A 386 25.06 9.06 -6.73
C VAL A 386 26.26 8.27 -6.20
N LYS A 387 26.25 6.95 -6.44
CA LYS A 387 27.43 6.08 -6.41
C LYS A 387 27.80 5.72 -7.85
N ARG A 388 29.07 5.91 -8.19
CA ARG A 388 29.63 5.48 -9.48
C ARG A 388 30.64 4.35 -9.27
N ALA A 389 30.68 3.40 -10.19
CA ALA A 389 31.77 2.44 -10.32
C ALA A 389 32.75 2.94 -11.38
N LYS A 390 34.06 2.76 -11.11
CA LYS A 390 35.12 3.10 -12.06
C LYS A 390 34.92 2.36 -13.37
N ALA A 391 35.08 3.05 -14.49
CA ALA A 391 35.12 2.39 -15.79
C ALA A 391 36.35 1.48 -15.91
N SER A 392 36.21 0.38 -16.67
CA SER A 392 37.32 -0.55 -16.95
C SER A 392 38.35 0.04 -17.92
N GLU A 393 37.95 1.02 -18.72
CA GLU A 393 38.80 1.76 -19.65
C GLU A 393 39.03 3.18 -19.11
N ALA A 394 40.28 3.64 -19.10
CA ALA A 394 40.65 4.93 -18.49
C ALA A 394 40.00 6.17 -19.13
N THR A 395 39.49 6.05 -20.37
CA THR A 395 38.81 7.11 -21.13
C THR A 395 37.29 7.04 -21.07
N ALA A 396 36.71 5.95 -20.54
CA ALA A 396 35.28 5.79 -20.43
C ALA A 396 34.75 6.47 -19.13
N PRO A 397 33.54 7.06 -19.14
CA PRO A 397 32.98 7.71 -17.97
C PRO A 397 32.58 6.70 -16.89
N ASP A 398 32.78 7.07 -15.62
CA ASP A 398 32.38 6.25 -14.48
C ASP A 398 30.86 5.99 -14.47
N ARG A 399 30.49 4.70 -14.44
CA ARG A 399 29.10 4.24 -14.56
C ARG A 399 28.33 4.46 -13.26
N VAL A 400 27.15 5.07 -13.33
CA VAL A 400 26.21 5.11 -12.21
C VAL A 400 25.79 3.68 -11.84
N VAL A 401 25.98 3.29 -10.59
CA VAL A 401 25.58 1.97 -10.06
C VAL A 401 24.53 2.09 -8.95
N GLY A 402 24.51 3.21 -8.23
CA GLY A 402 23.48 3.53 -7.24
C GLY A 402 23.06 4.98 -7.34
N LEU A 403 21.77 5.24 -7.13
CA LEU A 403 21.20 6.58 -7.04
C LEU A 403 20.18 6.61 -5.90
N LEU A 404 20.41 7.46 -4.89
CA LEU A 404 19.40 7.77 -3.88
C LEU A 404 18.66 9.02 -4.36
N VAL A 405 17.34 8.94 -4.50
CA VAL A 405 16.47 10.07 -4.80
C VAL A 405 15.59 10.33 -3.58
N SER A 406 15.53 11.59 -3.14
CA SER A 406 14.58 12.07 -2.15
C SER A 406 13.64 13.09 -2.79
N ARG A 407 12.34 12.85 -2.66
CA ARG A 407 11.28 13.80 -3.03
C ARG A 407 10.67 14.38 -1.77
N CYS A 408 10.36 15.68 -1.77
CA CYS A 408 9.70 16.31 -0.63
C CYS A 408 8.57 17.26 -1.05
N GLY A 409 7.52 17.31 -0.25
CA GLY A 409 6.39 18.21 -0.44
C GLY A 409 5.34 18.07 0.66
N GLU A 410 4.24 18.78 0.51
CA GLU A 410 3.12 18.74 1.44
C GLU A 410 2.14 17.62 1.08
N TYR A 411 1.70 16.85 2.08
CA TYR A 411 0.67 15.83 1.97
C TYR A 411 -0.56 16.22 2.80
N GLU A 412 -1.75 16.20 2.20
CA GLU A 412 -3.00 16.44 2.92
C GLU A 412 -3.47 15.13 3.57
N GLY A 413 -3.31 15.00 4.87
CA GLY A 413 -3.77 13.84 5.65
C GLY A 413 -5.05 14.09 6.44
N ARG A 414 -5.55 13.04 7.09
CA ARG A 414 -6.77 13.08 7.94
C ARG A 414 -6.73 14.13 9.05
N GLU A 415 -5.56 14.43 9.61
CA GLU A 415 -5.39 15.41 10.70
C GLU A 415 -4.98 16.81 10.21
N GLY A 416 -4.73 16.96 8.91
CA GLY A 416 -4.29 18.19 8.25
C GLY A 416 -3.11 17.97 7.31
N THR A 417 -2.59 19.05 6.77
CA THR A 417 -1.40 19.05 5.91
C THR A 417 -0.12 18.79 6.71
N VAL A 418 0.74 17.90 6.21
CA VAL A 418 2.07 17.59 6.78
C VAL A 418 3.13 17.58 5.69
N THR A 419 4.33 18.10 5.98
CA THR A 419 5.49 17.94 5.09
C THR A 419 5.96 16.49 5.12
N VAL A 420 6.08 15.86 3.96
CA VAL A 420 6.45 14.44 3.80
C VAL A 420 7.61 14.30 2.82
N ARG A 421 8.44 13.29 3.09
CA ARG A 421 9.60 12.92 2.27
C ARG A 421 9.52 11.47 1.83
N ALA A 422 9.71 11.21 0.55
CA ALA A 422 9.86 9.87 0.00
C ALA A 422 11.33 9.65 -0.41
N ASP A 423 12.01 8.70 0.24
CA ASP A 423 13.35 8.24 -0.14
C ASP A 423 13.23 6.98 -1.00
N GLN A 424 13.96 6.92 -2.12
CA GLN A 424 14.11 5.71 -2.92
C GLN A 424 15.56 5.52 -3.37
N LEU A 425 16.17 4.41 -2.96
CA LEU A 425 17.43 3.92 -3.49
C LEU A 425 17.15 3.14 -4.78
N MET A 426 17.91 3.44 -5.84
CA MET A 426 17.85 2.80 -7.15
C MET A 426 19.21 2.16 -7.46
N VAL A 427 19.23 0.89 -7.87
CA VAL A 427 20.47 0.17 -8.23
C VAL A 427 20.44 -0.28 -9.68
N PHE A 428 21.50 0.06 -10.41
CA PHE A 428 21.64 -0.17 -11.85
C PHE A 428 22.63 -1.30 -12.15
N GLY A 429 22.26 -2.14 -13.12
CA GLY A 429 23.06 -3.25 -13.62
C GLY A 429 24.28 -2.81 -14.42
N LYS A 430 25.11 -3.79 -14.79
CA LYS A 430 26.32 -3.55 -15.59
C LYS A 430 26.02 -2.98 -16.98
N ASP A 431 24.84 -3.28 -17.52
CA ASP A 431 24.26 -2.78 -18.76
C ASP A 431 23.52 -1.44 -18.62
N GLY A 432 23.55 -0.83 -17.42
CA GLY A 432 22.91 0.45 -17.12
C GLY A 432 21.42 0.37 -16.80
N LYS A 433 20.75 -0.79 -16.92
CA LYS A 433 19.32 -0.91 -16.62
C LYS A 433 19.07 -0.92 -15.11
N LEU A 434 17.93 -0.38 -14.69
CA LEU A 434 17.46 -0.46 -13.31
C LEU A 434 17.13 -1.92 -12.96
N LEU A 435 17.78 -2.46 -11.92
CA LEU A 435 17.56 -3.82 -11.47
C LEU A 435 16.76 -3.90 -10.16
N LEU A 436 16.85 -2.86 -9.32
CA LEU A 436 16.25 -2.84 -8.00
C LEU A 436 15.92 -1.40 -7.58
N VAL A 437 14.76 -1.20 -6.95
CA VAL A 437 14.47 -0.05 -6.09
C VAL A 437 14.18 -0.51 -4.68
N ALA A 438 14.56 0.28 -3.68
CA ALA A 438 14.29 0.02 -2.28
C ALA A 438 14.01 1.31 -1.52
N GLY A 439 13.22 1.21 -0.45
CA GLY A 439 12.91 2.31 0.45
C GLY A 439 12.61 1.77 1.85
N VAL A 440 12.01 2.59 2.70
CA VAL A 440 11.53 2.13 4.01
C VAL A 440 10.40 1.12 3.78
N GLY A 441 10.54 -0.08 4.34
CA GLY A 441 9.54 -1.15 4.27
C GLY A 441 9.36 -1.86 2.92
N TYR A 442 10.19 -1.61 1.89
CA TYR A 442 10.09 -2.33 0.61
C TYR A 442 11.41 -2.54 -0.16
N VAL A 443 11.46 -3.62 -0.93
CA VAL A 443 12.44 -3.89 -1.98
C VAL A 443 11.73 -4.48 -3.20
N ASP A 444 11.87 -3.82 -4.36
CA ASP A 444 11.25 -4.21 -5.63
C ASP A 444 12.33 -4.42 -6.70
N ALA A 445 12.45 -5.64 -7.21
CA ALA A 445 13.48 -6.04 -8.16
C ALA A 445 12.90 -6.42 -9.53
N TYR A 446 13.45 -5.87 -10.62
CA TYR A 446 12.88 -5.95 -11.97
C TYR A 446 13.58 -7.01 -12.82
N ARG A 447 12.80 -7.83 -13.53
CA ARG A 447 13.29 -8.80 -14.50
C ARG A 447 13.12 -8.25 -15.92
N TRP A 448 14.18 -8.19 -16.70
CA TRP A 448 14.16 -7.71 -18.09
C TRP A 448 14.07 -8.87 -19.09
N GLU A 449 13.24 -8.73 -20.14
CA GLU A 449 13.22 -9.61 -21.32
C GLU A 449 14.15 -9.10 -22.42
N ALA A 450 14.55 -10.01 -23.32
CA ALA A 450 15.20 -9.66 -24.58
C ALA A 450 14.30 -8.68 -25.37
N GLY A 451 14.85 -7.55 -25.80
CA GLY A 451 14.08 -6.43 -26.37
C GLY A 451 13.93 -5.22 -25.45
N GLY A 452 14.42 -5.28 -24.20
CA GLY A 452 14.47 -4.08 -23.35
C GLY A 452 13.13 -3.69 -22.72
N LYS A 453 12.28 -4.68 -22.44
CA LYS A 453 11.07 -4.53 -21.63
C LYS A 453 11.22 -5.28 -20.31
N ILE A 454 10.45 -4.89 -19.31
CA ILE A 454 10.34 -5.57 -18.02
C ILE A 454 9.36 -6.73 -18.19
N ALA A 455 9.83 -7.96 -17.99
CA ALA A 455 9.02 -9.18 -18.03
C ALA A 455 8.18 -9.40 -16.76
N GLY A 456 8.53 -8.70 -15.69
CA GLY A 456 7.99 -8.89 -14.35
C GLY A 456 9.06 -8.57 -13.30
N GLY A 457 8.99 -9.21 -12.14
CA GLY A 457 9.96 -9.01 -11.06
C GLY A 457 9.48 -9.60 -9.73
N ARG A 458 10.14 -9.26 -8.64
CA ARG A 458 9.79 -9.69 -7.28
C ARG A 458 9.73 -8.48 -6.35
N SER A 459 8.70 -8.42 -5.51
CA SER A 459 8.60 -7.44 -4.43
C SER A 459 8.64 -8.15 -3.07
N MET A 460 9.26 -7.49 -2.10
CA MET A 460 9.20 -7.83 -0.69
C MET A 460 8.82 -6.59 0.11
N GLN A 461 7.93 -6.79 1.08
CA GLN A 461 7.53 -5.82 2.08
C GLN A 461 7.64 -6.49 3.46
N SER A 462 7.41 -5.74 4.54
CA SER A 462 7.63 -6.21 5.90
C SER A 462 6.97 -7.56 6.24
N ASP A 463 5.79 -7.86 5.69
CA ASP A 463 4.97 -9.03 6.00
C ASP A 463 4.44 -9.80 4.76
N SER A 464 4.78 -9.34 3.56
CA SER A 464 4.32 -9.92 2.29
C SER A 464 5.43 -9.98 1.24
N THR A 465 5.29 -10.89 0.28
CA THR A 465 6.12 -10.94 -0.92
C THR A 465 5.30 -11.42 -2.12
N VAL A 466 5.63 -10.94 -3.31
CA VAL A 466 4.88 -11.19 -4.53
C VAL A 466 5.84 -11.35 -5.70
N GLU A 467 5.55 -12.34 -6.55
CA GLU A 467 6.16 -12.45 -7.88
C GLU A 467 5.23 -11.76 -8.88
N LEU A 468 5.75 -10.78 -9.61
CA LEU A 468 5.02 -10.10 -10.67
C LEU A 468 5.42 -10.71 -12.02
N VAL A 469 4.43 -11.08 -12.82
CA VAL A 469 4.63 -11.63 -14.18
C VAL A 469 3.84 -10.84 -15.20
N LYS A 470 4.30 -10.83 -16.46
CA LYS A 470 3.58 -10.26 -17.61
C LYS A 470 2.13 -10.74 -17.66
N GLY A 471 1.19 -9.80 -17.74
CA GLY A 471 -0.23 -10.08 -17.69
C GLY A 471 -0.68 -10.87 -18.91
N GLN A 472 -1.29 -12.03 -18.66
CA GLN A 472 -2.09 -12.73 -19.66
C GLN A 472 -3.54 -12.26 -19.51
N LEU A 473 -4.16 -11.92 -20.63
CA LEU A 473 -5.61 -11.66 -20.67
C LEU A 473 -6.36 -12.93 -20.29
N ALA A 474 -7.51 -12.77 -19.64
CA ALA A 474 -8.43 -13.89 -19.49
C ALA A 474 -8.87 -14.36 -20.88
N GLN A 475 -8.65 -15.63 -21.19
CA GLN A 475 -9.24 -16.24 -22.39
C GLN A 475 -10.72 -16.51 -22.08
N LYS A 476 -11.61 -15.74 -22.72
CA LYS A 476 -13.03 -16.04 -22.89
C LYS A 476 -13.30 -16.24 -24.37
#